data_AF-A0A2V7RYU0-F1
#
_entry.id   AF-A0A2V7RYU0-F1
#
_cell.length_a   1.000
_cell.length_b   1.000
_cell.length_c   1.000
_cell.angle_alpha   90.00
_cell.angle_beta   90.00
_cell.angle_gamma   90.00
#
_symmetry.space_group_name_H-M   'P 1'
#
loop_
_entity.id
_entity.type
_entity.pdbx_description
1 polymer ?
#
loop_
_entity_poly.entity_id
_entity_poly.type
_entity_poly.pdbx_seq_one_letter_code
_entity_poly.pdbx_strand_id
1 'polypeptide(L)'
;MTAFSTVELTVYPNDCDAFGHLNQAGLAALLERARWEALARGPGMDLFQRNGVWPALRKATIEYRAAAYPRDVLRVETGVVHRGATSFSLRHVARRASDDTVVAEADMVFVCVDHLGRATPLPEEVARLLGPRTMGAHQPLRVAAPTGDAELAVEVRGEGTPVLFVHGFPFDRTMWRHQLAALSRWKRVALDLRGAGESTGPKSPEGYSMARYADDLVAALDALGIRQTVVCGLSMGGYVLFDLLRRHRDRVKA
;
A
#
# COMPACT_ATOMS: atom_id res chain seq x y z
N MET A 1 8.42 -0.33 -8.12
CA MET A 1 8.05 -1.74 -8.36
C MET A 1 9.31 -2.45 -8.81
N THR A 2 9.70 -3.52 -8.14
CA THR A 2 10.83 -4.34 -8.60
C THR A 2 10.27 -5.40 -9.54
N ALA A 3 10.85 -5.52 -10.75
CA ALA A 3 10.43 -6.52 -11.71
C ALA A 3 10.63 -7.92 -11.13
N PHE A 4 9.58 -8.73 -11.14
CA PHE A 4 9.59 -10.11 -10.65
C PHE A 4 9.69 -11.08 -11.83
N SER A 5 8.82 -10.89 -12.84
CA SER A 5 8.83 -11.72 -14.04
C SER A 5 8.03 -11.08 -15.18
N THR A 6 8.30 -11.53 -16.39
CA THR A 6 7.46 -11.27 -17.57
C THR A 6 7.13 -12.59 -18.23
N VAL A 7 5.84 -12.86 -18.44
CA VAL A 7 5.34 -14.11 -19.06
C VAL A 7 4.38 -13.74 -20.19
N GLU A 8 4.50 -14.43 -21.32
CA GLU A 8 3.57 -14.27 -22.44
C GLU A 8 2.59 -15.45 -22.46
N LEU A 9 1.29 -15.15 -22.47
CA LEU A 9 0.21 -16.13 -22.44
C LEU A 9 -0.74 -15.89 -23.60
N THR A 10 -1.03 -16.94 -24.37
CA THR A 10 -2.02 -16.89 -25.45
C THR A 10 -3.43 -17.02 -24.87
N VAL A 11 -4.35 -16.16 -25.31
CA VAL A 11 -5.78 -16.28 -25.04
C VAL A 11 -6.37 -17.38 -25.93
N TYR A 12 -6.94 -18.41 -25.32
CA TYR A 12 -7.60 -19.50 -26.03
C TYR A 12 -9.12 -19.30 -26.07
N PRO A 13 -9.84 -19.95 -27.02
CA PRO A 13 -11.30 -19.86 -27.09
C PRO A 13 -12.02 -20.26 -25.80
N ASN A 14 -11.47 -21.18 -25.02
CA ASN A 14 -12.02 -21.60 -23.72
C ASN A 14 -11.78 -20.61 -22.58
N ASP A 15 -10.95 -19.58 -22.78
CA ASP A 15 -10.80 -18.46 -21.84
C ASP A 15 -11.87 -17.38 -22.06
N CYS A 16 -12.60 -17.44 -23.18
CA CYS A 16 -13.57 -16.42 -23.59
C CYS A 16 -15.00 -16.74 -23.14
N ASP A 17 -15.83 -15.71 -22.99
CA ASP A 17 -17.27 -15.87 -22.69
C ASP A 17 -18.15 -15.73 -23.94
N ALA A 18 -19.47 -15.68 -23.74
CA ALA A 18 -20.45 -15.59 -24.81
C ALA A 18 -20.32 -14.34 -25.69
N PHE A 19 -19.59 -13.30 -25.24
CA PHE A 19 -19.31 -12.10 -26.04
C PHE A 19 -18.05 -12.25 -26.91
N GLY A 20 -17.37 -13.40 -26.86
CA GLY A 20 -16.24 -13.74 -27.73
C GLY A 20 -14.90 -13.09 -27.35
N HIS A 21 -14.85 -12.38 -26.23
CA HIS A 21 -13.61 -11.87 -25.64
C HIS A 21 -13.27 -12.63 -24.36
N LEU A 22 -12.01 -12.51 -23.94
CA LEU A 22 -11.49 -13.06 -22.69
C LEU A 22 -12.44 -12.71 -21.54
N ASN A 23 -12.88 -13.74 -20.83
CA ASN A 23 -13.74 -13.60 -19.67
C ASN A 23 -12.96 -12.97 -18.51
N GLN A 24 -13.63 -12.16 -17.69
CA GLN A 24 -12.98 -11.49 -16.57
C GLN A 24 -12.42 -12.46 -15.51
N ALA A 25 -13.15 -13.54 -15.21
CA ALA A 25 -12.63 -14.61 -14.35
C ALA A 25 -11.53 -15.43 -15.07
N GLY A 26 -11.64 -15.61 -16.38
CA GLY A 26 -10.59 -16.19 -17.22
C GLY A 26 -9.27 -15.42 -17.13
N LEU A 27 -9.31 -14.09 -17.17
CA LEU A 27 -8.12 -13.26 -16.96
C LEU A 27 -7.50 -13.51 -15.57
N ALA A 28 -8.31 -13.61 -14.50
CA ALA A 28 -7.78 -13.90 -13.16
C ALA A 28 -7.02 -15.24 -13.12
N ALA A 29 -7.52 -16.27 -13.82
CA ALA A 29 -6.83 -17.54 -13.98
C ALA A 29 -5.54 -17.43 -14.82
N LEU A 30 -5.54 -16.61 -15.88
CA LEU A 30 -4.31 -16.32 -16.65
C LEU A 30 -3.26 -15.61 -15.79
N LEU A 31 -3.65 -14.67 -14.93
CA LEU A 31 -2.73 -14.03 -13.99
C LEU A 31 -2.15 -15.02 -12.97
N GLU A 32 -2.93 -16.01 -12.54
CA GLU A 32 -2.42 -17.11 -11.72
C GLU A 32 -1.43 -17.98 -12.47
N ARG A 33 -1.76 -18.37 -13.71
CA ARG A 33 -0.85 -19.10 -14.59
C ARG A 33 0.46 -18.35 -14.81
N ALA A 34 0.41 -17.03 -15.01
CA ALA A 34 1.60 -16.20 -15.15
C ALA A 34 2.51 -16.28 -13.91
N ARG A 35 1.95 -16.30 -12.70
CA ARG A 35 2.73 -16.49 -11.46
C ARG A 35 3.38 -17.87 -11.40
N TRP A 36 2.64 -18.92 -11.76
CA TRP A 36 3.18 -20.28 -11.79
C TRP A 36 4.26 -20.46 -12.86
N GLU A 37 4.07 -19.95 -14.07
CA GLU A 37 5.11 -19.98 -15.11
C GLU A 37 6.36 -19.21 -14.71
N ALA A 38 6.21 -18.11 -13.97
CA ALA A 38 7.35 -17.37 -13.41
C ALA A 38 8.13 -18.22 -12.40
N LEU A 39 7.45 -18.99 -11.54
CA LEU A 39 8.10 -19.92 -10.62
C LEU A 39 8.80 -21.05 -11.37
N ALA A 40 8.15 -21.63 -12.38
CA ALA A 40 8.72 -22.68 -13.23
C ALA A 40 10.01 -22.24 -13.94
N ARG A 41 10.10 -20.97 -14.37
CA ARG A 41 11.29 -20.38 -15.00
C ARG A 41 12.36 -19.92 -14.00
N GLY A 42 12.03 -19.87 -12.70
CA GLY A 42 12.92 -19.38 -11.65
C GLY A 42 13.18 -20.45 -10.59
N PRO A 43 12.70 -20.25 -9.35
CA PRO A 43 13.05 -21.10 -8.21
C PRO A 43 12.40 -22.49 -8.22
N GLY A 44 11.53 -22.80 -9.17
CA GLY A 44 10.79 -24.05 -9.23
C GLY A 44 9.38 -23.96 -8.64
N MET A 45 8.49 -24.81 -9.15
CA MET A 45 7.07 -24.87 -8.78
C MET A 45 6.84 -25.35 -7.34
N ASP A 46 7.80 -26.07 -6.77
CA ASP A 46 7.77 -26.62 -5.42
C ASP A 46 8.22 -25.63 -4.34
N LEU A 47 8.62 -24.39 -4.70
CA LEU A 47 9.19 -23.38 -3.78
C LEU A 47 8.46 -23.29 -2.44
N PHE A 48 7.14 -23.16 -2.49
CA PHE A 48 6.32 -23.00 -1.30
C PHE A 48 6.17 -24.31 -0.51
N GLN A 49 6.07 -25.44 -1.22
CA GLN A 49 5.96 -26.76 -0.61
C GLN A 49 7.25 -27.15 0.12
N ARG A 50 8.42 -26.99 -0.51
CA ARG A 50 9.71 -27.34 0.11
C ARG A 50 10.05 -26.46 1.32
N ASN A 51 9.51 -25.24 1.38
CA ASN A 51 9.69 -24.35 2.52
C ASN A 51 8.55 -24.44 3.55
N GLY A 52 7.52 -25.26 3.32
CA GLY A 52 6.39 -25.45 4.25
C GLY A 52 5.53 -24.19 4.47
N VAL A 53 5.54 -23.26 3.52
CA VAL A 53 4.81 -21.97 3.61
C VAL A 53 4.14 -21.66 2.29
N TRP A 54 2.83 -21.44 2.31
CA TRP A 54 2.02 -21.18 1.13
C TRP A 54 1.46 -19.76 1.11
N PRO A 55 1.51 -19.06 -0.05
CA PRO A 55 0.88 -17.76 -0.19
C PRO A 55 -0.63 -17.93 -0.43
N ALA A 56 -1.44 -17.55 0.55
CA ALA A 56 -2.87 -17.44 0.42
C ALA A 56 -3.23 -16.04 -0.12
N LEU A 57 -3.98 -15.98 -1.22
CA LEU A 57 -4.49 -14.72 -1.76
C LEU A 57 -5.56 -14.15 -0.80
N ARG A 58 -5.30 -12.97 -0.23
CA ARG A 58 -6.19 -12.29 0.71
C ARG A 58 -7.09 -11.25 0.02
N LYS A 59 -6.55 -10.58 -1.00
CA LYS A 59 -7.25 -9.52 -1.74
C LYS A 59 -6.73 -9.47 -3.17
N ALA A 60 -7.63 -9.33 -4.14
CA ALA A 60 -7.30 -8.96 -5.51
C ALA A 60 -8.16 -7.75 -5.91
N THR A 61 -7.54 -6.79 -6.58
CA THR A 61 -8.23 -5.70 -7.28
C THR A 61 -7.77 -5.72 -8.72
N ILE A 62 -8.71 -5.83 -9.66
CA ILE A 62 -8.41 -5.95 -11.08
C ILE A 62 -9.17 -4.84 -11.81
N GLU A 63 -8.44 -4.03 -12.56
CA GLU A 63 -8.98 -3.02 -13.47
C GLU A 63 -8.88 -3.54 -14.91
N TYR A 64 -10.04 -3.72 -15.54
CA TYR A 64 -10.14 -4.16 -16.94
C TYR A 64 -10.23 -2.93 -17.83
N ARG A 65 -9.27 -2.77 -18.74
CA ARG A 65 -9.12 -1.56 -19.57
C ARG A 65 -9.48 -1.77 -21.03
N ALA A 66 -9.20 -2.96 -21.59
CA ALA A 66 -9.53 -3.30 -22.97
C ALA A 66 -9.89 -4.78 -23.09
N ALA A 67 -10.65 -5.14 -24.13
CA ALA A 67 -10.96 -6.53 -24.45
C ALA A 67 -9.73 -7.25 -25.04
N ALA A 68 -9.60 -8.55 -24.81
CA ALA A 68 -8.65 -9.42 -25.50
C ALA A 68 -9.41 -10.55 -26.18
N TYR A 69 -8.92 -11.03 -27.31
CA TYR A 69 -9.61 -12.01 -28.17
C TYR A 69 -8.79 -13.29 -28.34
N PRO A 70 -9.41 -14.41 -28.77
CA PRO A 70 -8.66 -15.62 -29.07
C PRO A 70 -7.46 -15.35 -29.99
N ARG A 71 -6.32 -15.97 -29.67
CA ARG A 71 -5.00 -15.79 -30.30
C ARG A 71 -4.26 -14.50 -29.93
N ASP A 72 -4.86 -13.57 -29.20
CA ASP A 72 -4.08 -12.49 -28.59
C ASP A 72 -3.03 -13.11 -27.66
N VAL A 73 -1.82 -12.56 -27.72
CA VAL A 73 -0.77 -12.88 -26.75
C VAL A 73 -0.74 -11.75 -25.73
N LEU A 74 -0.96 -12.09 -24.46
CA LEU A 74 -0.86 -11.17 -23.35
C LEU A 74 0.52 -11.29 -22.70
N ARG A 75 1.31 -10.22 -22.77
CA ARG A 75 2.52 -10.05 -21.97
C ARG A 75 2.12 -9.57 -20.58
N VAL A 76 2.27 -10.46 -19.60
CA VAL A 76 1.98 -10.19 -18.19
C VAL A 76 3.29 -9.88 -17.48
N GLU A 77 3.48 -8.60 -17.15
CA GLU A 77 4.56 -8.14 -16.30
C GLU A 77 4.11 -8.21 -14.85
N THR A 78 4.83 -8.97 -14.04
CA THR A 78 4.61 -9.09 -12.61
C THR A 78 5.73 -8.36 -11.88
N GLY A 79 5.37 -7.55 -10.89
CA GLY A 79 6.32 -6.88 -10.02
C GLY A 79 5.92 -6.95 -8.56
N VAL A 80 6.93 -6.97 -7.68
CA VAL A 80 6.71 -6.88 -6.24
C VAL A 80 6.46 -5.42 -5.88
N VAL A 81 5.29 -5.17 -5.27
CA VAL A 81 4.89 -3.85 -4.75
C VAL A 81 5.30 -3.69 -3.31
N HIS A 82 5.08 -4.74 -2.51
CA HIS A 82 5.35 -4.75 -1.08
C HIS A 82 5.79 -6.14 -0.63
N ARG A 83 6.77 -6.22 0.27
CA ARG A 83 7.14 -7.43 1.00
C ARG A 83 7.26 -7.15 2.51
N GLY A 84 6.34 -7.71 3.29
CA GLY A 84 6.29 -7.65 4.75
C GLY A 84 6.93 -8.88 5.43
N ALA A 85 6.66 -9.08 6.72
CA ALA A 85 7.16 -10.25 7.46
C ALA A 85 6.53 -11.55 6.94
N THR A 86 5.20 -11.56 6.92
CA THR A 86 4.31 -12.71 6.67
C THR A 86 3.42 -12.48 5.45
N SER A 87 3.66 -11.41 4.68
CA SER A 87 2.81 -11.00 3.57
C SER A 87 3.61 -10.34 2.46
N PHE A 88 3.04 -10.30 1.27
CA PHE A 88 3.59 -9.55 0.15
C PHE A 88 2.46 -9.14 -0.82
N SER A 89 2.76 -8.23 -1.73
CA SER A 89 1.81 -7.78 -2.75
C SER A 89 2.48 -7.75 -4.11
N LEU A 90 1.77 -8.24 -5.11
CA LEU A 90 2.19 -8.29 -6.49
C LEU A 90 1.29 -7.37 -7.32
N ARG A 91 1.90 -6.61 -8.22
CA ARG A 91 1.20 -5.91 -9.29
C ARG A 91 1.42 -6.68 -10.58
N HIS A 92 0.35 -6.88 -11.33
CA HIS A 92 0.35 -7.46 -12.66
C HIS A 92 -0.12 -6.40 -13.65
N VAL A 93 0.60 -6.26 -14.76
CA VAL A 93 0.18 -5.45 -15.91
C VAL A 93 0.14 -6.37 -17.11
N ALA A 94 -1.06 -6.60 -17.66
CA ALA A 94 -1.28 -7.41 -18.83
C ALA A 94 -1.40 -6.50 -20.07
N ARG A 95 -0.45 -6.61 -21.00
CA ARG A 95 -0.42 -5.88 -22.26
C ARG A 95 -0.62 -6.83 -23.43
N ARG A 96 -1.40 -6.44 -24.44
CA ARG A 96 -1.46 -7.19 -25.69
C ARG A 96 -0.14 -7.01 -26.43
N ALA A 97 0.52 -8.11 -26.80
CA ALA A 97 1.88 -8.08 -27.36
C ALA A 97 1.94 -7.46 -28.77
N SER A 98 0.83 -7.44 -29.51
CA SER A 98 0.78 -6.91 -30.88
C SER A 98 0.78 -5.38 -30.96
N ASP A 99 0.22 -4.69 -29.97
CA ASP A 99 0.00 -3.24 -30.00
C ASP A 99 0.30 -2.52 -28.68
N ASP A 100 0.80 -3.25 -27.68
CA ASP A 100 1.12 -2.79 -26.32
C ASP A 100 -0.07 -2.23 -25.51
N THR A 101 -1.30 -2.45 -25.97
CA THR A 101 -2.51 -2.01 -25.26
C THR A 101 -2.58 -2.65 -23.89
N VAL A 102 -2.77 -1.85 -22.84
CA VAL A 102 -3.03 -2.37 -21.49
C VAL A 102 -4.43 -2.97 -21.47
N VAL A 103 -4.51 -4.30 -21.39
CA VAL A 103 -5.76 -5.06 -21.29
C VAL A 103 -6.28 -5.01 -19.87
N ALA A 104 -5.39 -5.18 -18.89
CA ALA A 104 -5.75 -5.14 -17.49
C ALA A 104 -4.56 -4.83 -16.56
N GLU A 105 -4.89 -4.33 -15.37
CA GLU A 105 -3.95 -4.18 -14.26
C GLU A 105 -4.55 -4.85 -13.02
N ALA A 106 -3.72 -5.54 -12.24
CA ALA A 106 -4.16 -6.18 -11.01
C ALA A 106 -3.20 -5.97 -9.86
N ASP A 107 -3.72 -5.63 -8.69
CA ASP A 107 -2.98 -5.62 -7.43
C ASP A 107 -3.49 -6.76 -6.54
N MET A 108 -2.58 -7.66 -6.14
CA MET A 108 -2.89 -8.87 -5.38
C MET A 108 -2.08 -8.91 -4.08
N VAL A 109 -2.76 -9.13 -2.96
CA VAL A 109 -2.17 -9.21 -1.62
C VAL A 109 -2.20 -10.65 -1.14
N PHE A 110 -1.03 -11.15 -0.75
CA PHE A 110 -0.85 -12.51 -0.24
C PHE A 110 -0.42 -12.49 1.22
N VAL A 111 -0.91 -13.47 1.99
CA VAL A 111 -0.43 -13.79 3.33
C VAL A 111 0.14 -15.20 3.29
N CYS A 112 1.33 -15.37 3.85
CA CYS A 112 1.99 -16.65 3.97
C CYS A 112 1.45 -17.42 5.17
N VAL A 113 1.04 -18.66 4.94
CA VAL A 113 0.51 -19.55 5.98
C VAL A 113 1.23 -20.88 6.02
N ASP A 114 1.33 -21.48 7.21
CA ASP A 114 1.79 -22.87 7.36
C ASP A 114 0.68 -23.89 7.08
N HIS A 115 0.99 -25.18 7.23
CA HIS A 115 0.05 -26.30 7.05
C HIS A 115 -1.12 -26.29 8.05
N LEU A 116 -1.05 -25.52 9.13
CA LEU A 116 -2.12 -25.32 10.11
C LEU A 116 -2.91 -24.03 9.82
N GLY A 117 -2.61 -23.32 8.74
CA GLY A 117 -3.24 -22.07 8.35
C GLY A 117 -2.80 -20.85 9.17
N ARG A 118 -1.73 -20.96 9.97
CA ARG A 118 -1.22 -19.86 10.79
C ARG A 118 -0.34 -18.95 9.94
N ALA A 119 -0.44 -17.64 10.16
CA ALA A 119 0.41 -16.67 9.47
C ALA A 119 1.90 -16.90 9.84
N THR A 120 2.71 -17.21 8.83
CA THR A 120 4.11 -17.62 9.01
C THR A 120 5.05 -16.67 8.28
N PRO A 121 6.20 -16.30 8.87
CA PRO A 121 7.19 -15.48 8.20
C PRO A 121 7.66 -16.08 6.88
N LEU A 122 7.91 -15.22 5.90
CA LEU A 122 8.49 -15.61 4.62
C LEU A 122 9.87 -16.26 4.83
N PRO A 123 10.05 -17.52 4.39
CA PRO A 123 11.35 -18.20 4.42
C PRO A 123 12.41 -17.41 3.64
N GLU A 124 13.70 -17.56 3.99
CA GLU A 124 14.78 -16.77 3.39
C GLU A 124 14.88 -16.92 1.87
N GLU A 125 14.61 -18.10 1.34
CA GLU A 125 14.61 -18.37 -0.11
C GLU A 125 13.52 -17.54 -0.82
N VAL A 126 12.30 -17.57 -0.30
CA VAL A 126 11.17 -16.79 -0.83
C VAL A 126 11.43 -15.28 -0.64
N ALA A 127 11.99 -14.90 0.50
CA ALA A 127 12.35 -13.51 0.78
C ALA A 127 13.40 -12.99 -0.21
N ARG A 128 14.42 -13.79 -0.57
CA ARG A 128 15.43 -13.41 -1.58
C ARG A 128 14.80 -13.21 -2.96
N LEU A 129 13.88 -14.09 -3.34
CA LEU A 129 13.16 -13.99 -4.61
C LEU A 129 12.30 -12.72 -4.70
N LEU A 130 11.56 -12.40 -3.63
CA LEU A 130 10.70 -11.21 -3.57
C LEU A 130 11.49 -9.91 -3.40
N GLY A 131 12.80 -10.00 -3.20
CA GLY A 131 13.68 -8.88 -2.96
C GLY A 131 13.67 -8.37 -1.52
N PRO A 132 14.37 -7.25 -1.25
CA PRO A 132 14.46 -6.69 0.09
C PRO A 132 13.06 -6.44 0.63
N ARG A 133 12.93 -6.45 1.97
CA ARG A 133 11.71 -5.95 2.59
C ARG A 133 11.46 -4.58 2.02
N THR A 134 10.35 -4.44 1.32
CA THR A 134 9.79 -3.11 1.14
C THR A 134 9.40 -2.74 2.55
N MET A 135 10.24 -1.93 3.22
CA MET A 135 9.76 -1.07 4.30
C MET A 135 8.44 -0.57 3.78
N GLY A 136 7.34 -0.92 4.48
CA GLY A 136 6.03 -0.77 3.90
C GLY A 136 5.92 0.62 3.29
N ALA A 137 5.11 0.77 2.25
CA ALA A 137 4.61 2.09 1.92
C ALA A 137 4.00 2.81 3.14
N HIS A 138 3.85 2.11 4.28
CA HIS A 138 3.43 2.56 5.61
C HIS A 138 4.37 2.11 6.73
N GLN A 139 5.71 2.10 6.57
CA GLN A 139 6.49 2.38 7.78
C GLN A 139 6.39 3.88 8.00
N PRO A 140 5.68 4.32 9.05
CA PRO A 140 5.53 5.73 9.28
C PRO A 140 6.92 6.36 9.44
N LEU A 141 7.14 7.50 8.78
CA LEU A 141 8.28 8.34 9.06
C LEU A 141 8.27 8.66 10.55
N ARG A 142 9.41 8.47 11.19
CA ARG A 142 9.61 8.84 12.59
C ARG A 142 10.04 10.29 12.66
N VAL A 143 9.22 11.12 13.30
CA VAL A 143 9.49 12.54 13.50
C VAL A 143 9.56 12.80 14.99
N ALA A 144 10.67 13.36 15.47
CA ALA A 144 10.76 13.78 16.87
C ALA A 144 9.77 14.94 17.11
N ALA A 145 8.97 14.83 18.18
CA ALA A 145 8.18 15.96 18.64
C ALA A 145 9.08 17.13 19.04
N PRO A 146 8.63 18.40 18.95
CA PRO A 146 9.46 19.58 19.26
C PRO A 146 10.16 19.53 20.62
N THR A 147 9.48 18.96 21.62
CA THR A 147 9.95 18.83 23.00
C THR A 147 10.85 17.62 23.24
N GLY A 148 11.05 16.75 22.24
CA GLY A 148 11.84 15.51 22.34
C GLY A 148 11.24 14.45 23.27
N ASP A 149 10.02 14.65 23.75
CA ASP A 149 9.32 13.77 24.69
C ASP A 149 8.40 12.74 24.01
N ALA A 150 8.32 12.78 22.69
CA ALA A 150 7.57 11.82 21.86
C ALA A 150 8.24 11.67 20.48
N GLU A 151 8.01 10.52 19.87
CA GLU A 151 8.35 10.20 18.48
C GLU A 151 7.05 9.91 17.73
N LEU A 152 6.82 10.68 16.68
CA LEU A 152 5.58 10.70 15.91
C LEU A 152 5.68 9.76 14.71
N ALA A 153 4.65 8.96 14.51
CA ALA A 153 4.47 8.11 13.35
C ALA A 153 3.67 8.84 12.26
N VAL A 154 4.32 9.14 11.13
CA VAL A 154 3.72 9.89 10.02
C VAL A 154 3.71 9.07 8.74
N GLU A 155 2.53 8.82 8.19
CA GLU A 155 2.34 8.18 6.90
C GLU A 155 2.19 9.22 5.80
N VAL A 156 3.01 9.12 4.76
CA VAL A 156 2.95 9.99 3.59
C VAL A 156 2.68 9.16 2.36
N ARG A 157 1.71 9.58 1.54
CA ARG A 157 1.44 8.93 0.26
C ARG A 157 1.21 9.94 -0.86
N GLY A 158 1.79 9.64 -2.02
CA GLY A 158 1.65 10.43 -3.24
C GLY A 158 2.30 11.80 -3.17
N GLU A 159 2.07 12.59 -4.20
CA GLU A 159 2.67 13.90 -4.42
C GLU A 159 1.59 14.95 -4.77
N GLY A 160 2.00 16.22 -4.87
CA GLY A 160 1.11 17.34 -5.20
C GLY A 160 0.70 18.16 -3.97
N THR A 161 -0.51 18.74 -4.00
CA THR A 161 -0.97 19.60 -2.89
C THR A 161 -1.16 18.75 -1.63
N PRO A 162 -0.54 19.12 -0.50
CA PRO A 162 -0.62 18.34 0.73
C PRO A 162 -1.95 18.49 1.45
N VAL A 163 -2.46 17.36 1.93
CA VAL A 163 -3.64 17.23 2.79
C VAL A 163 -3.21 16.46 4.04
N LEU A 164 -3.29 17.12 5.19
CA LEU A 164 -2.98 16.58 6.50
C LEU A 164 -4.25 16.04 7.16
N PHE A 165 -4.27 14.75 7.45
CA PHE A 165 -5.36 14.06 8.13
C PHE A 165 -5.04 13.91 9.62
N VAL A 166 -5.93 14.43 10.46
CA VAL A 166 -5.79 14.42 11.92
C VAL A 166 -6.93 13.59 12.51
N HIS A 167 -6.59 12.44 13.09
CA HIS A 167 -7.56 11.52 13.65
C HIS A 167 -8.21 12.06 14.94
N GLY A 168 -9.37 11.50 15.29
CA GLY A 168 -10.02 11.73 16.58
C GLY A 168 -9.53 10.77 17.66
N PHE A 169 -9.89 11.00 18.92
CA PHE A 169 -9.74 10.01 19.98
C PHE A 169 -10.89 8.98 19.91
N PRO A 170 -10.65 7.67 20.15
CA PRO A 170 -9.39 7.01 20.50
C PRO A 170 -8.68 6.38 19.28
N PHE A 171 -8.86 6.94 18.08
CA PHE A 171 -8.35 6.36 16.85
C PHE A 171 -6.85 6.68 16.63
N ASP A 172 -6.34 6.20 15.49
CA ASP A 172 -5.02 6.49 14.94
C ASP A 172 -5.13 6.76 13.41
N ARG A 173 -4.02 6.97 12.72
CA ARG A 173 -3.98 7.31 11.29
C ARG A 173 -4.64 6.26 10.39
N THR A 174 -4.72 4.99 10.80
CA THR A 174 -5.27 3.90 9.98
C THR A 174 -6.77 4.05 9.70
N MET A 175 -7.46 4.91 10.46
CA MET A 175 -8.85 5.27 10.20
C MET A 175 -9.02 5.93 8.82
N TRP A 176 -7.98 6.60 8.31
CA TRP A 176 -7.99 7.30 7.04
C TRP A 176 -7.67 6.42 5.83
N ARG A 177 -7.45 5.10 6.01
CA ARG A 177 -6.98 4.20 4.93
C ARG A 177 -7.76 4.31 3.62
N HIS A 178 -9.06 4.53 3.69
CA HIS A 178 -9.93 4.64 2.53
C HIS A 178 -9.77 6.00 1.84
N GLN A 179 -9.68 7.09 2.60
CA GLN A 179 -9.39 8.44 2.09
C GLN A 179 -7.99 8.51 1.47
N LEU A 180 -7.00 7.88 2.12
CA LEU A 180 -5.63 7.79 1.62
C LEU A 180 -5.52 7.04 0.29
N ALA A 181 -6.42 6.08 0.05
CA ALA A 181 -6.54 5.35 -1.20
C ALA A 181 -7.32 6.14 -2.26
N ALA A 182 -8.44 6.76 -1.90
CA ALA A 182 -9.33 7.45 -2.82
C ALA A 182 -8.76 8.79 -3.35
N LEU A 183 -7.95 9.49 -2.55
CA LEU A 183 -7.43 10.82 -2.88
C LEU A 183 -6.06 10.78 -3.58
N SER A 184 -5.85 9.82 -4.49
CA SER A 184 -4.53 9.52 -5.09
C SER A 184 -3.83 10.70 -5.77
N ARG A 185 -4.57 11.73 -6.21
CA ARG A 185 -4.08 12.97 -6.86
C ARG A 185 -3.44 13.99 -5.90
N TRP A 186 -3.59 13.79 -4.59
CA TRP A 186 -3.08 14.69 -3.56
C TRP A 186 -1.88 14.07 -2.87
N LYS A 187 -1.05 14.89 -2.20
CA LYS A 187 -0.07 14.38 -1.23
C LYS A 187 -0.80 14.19 0.10
N ARG A 188 -1.05 12.95 0.50
CA ARG A 188 -1.74 12.68 1.77
C ARG A 188 -0.72 12.49 2.87
N VAL A 189 -0.91 13.18 3.97
CA VAL A 189 -0.12 13.05 5.20
C VAL A 189 -1.08 12.65 6.30
N ALA A 190 -0.88 11.52 6.95
CA ALA A 190 -1.66 11.10 8.11
C ALA A 190 -0.72 10.78 9.26
N LEU A 191 -0.90 11.47 10.37
CA LEU A 191 -0.06 11.34 11.55
C LEU A 191 -0.84 10.64 12.67
N ASP A 192 -0.17 9.80 13.43
CA ASP A 192 -0.62 9.39 14.75
C ASP A 192 -0.26 10.48 15.77
N LEU A 193 -1.25 11.06 16.42
CA LEU A 193 -1.04 12.01 17.51
C LEU A 193 -0.23 11.32 18.63
N ARG A 194 0.57 12.09 19.36
CA ARG A 194 1.37 11.56 20.50
C ARG A 194 0.51 10.64 21.38
N GLY A 195 1.04 9.48 21.74
CA GLY A 195 0.35 8.47 22.54
C GLY A 195 -0.72 7.64 21.81
N ALA A 196 -0.90 7.80 20.50
CA ALA A 196 -1.81 6.98 19.68
C ALA A 196 -1.04 6.14 18.65
N GLY A 197 -1.64 5.02 18.22
CA GLY A 197 -1.12 4.17 17.16
C GLY A 197 0.34 3.75 17.39
N GLU A 198 1.22 4.13 16.47
CA GLU A 198 2.65 3.87 16.55
C GLU A 198 3.46 5.05 17.12
N SER A 199 2.83 6.19 17.43
CA SER A 199 3.50 7.32 18.10
C SER A 199 3.73 7.01 19.57
N THR A 200 4.91 7.38 20.08
CA THR A 200 5.14 7.32 21.53
C THR A 200 4.43 8.48 22.24
N GLY A 201 4.26 8.34 23.56
CA GLY A 201 3.64 9.36 24.40
C GLY A 201 4.64 9.97 25.40
N PRO A 202 4.35 11.18 25.91
CA PRO A 202 5.10 11.78 27.00
C PRO A 202 5.09 10.89 28.26
N LYS A 203 6.11 11.06 29.10
CA LYS A 203 6.25 10.33 30.38
C LYS A 203 5.17 10.68 31.42
N SER A 204 4.48 11.82 31.25
CA SER A 204 3.50 12.35 32.20
C SER A 204 2.23 12.82 31.48
N PRO A 205 1.03 12.69 32.07
CA PRO A 205 -0.23 13.16 31.48
C PRO A 205 -0.25 14.65 31.11
N GLU A 206 0.48 15.48 31.83
CA GLU A 206 0.64 16.92 31.58
C GLU A 206 1.36 17.19 30.24
N GLY A 207 1.96 16.15 29.65
CA GLY A 207 2.56 16.20 28.33
C GLY A 207 1.57 16.20 27.16
N TYR A 208 0.26 16.11 27.43
CA TYR A 208 -0.80 16.17 26.42
C TYR A 208 -1.55 17.51 26.49
N SER A 209 -1.74 18.16 25.34
CA SER A 209 -2.66 19.29 25.18
C SER A 209 -2.94 19.52 23.70
N MET A 210 -4.04 20.21 23.36
CA MET A 210 -4.33 20.61 21.96
C MET A 210 -3.20 21.47 21.37
N ALA A 211 -2.62 22.31 22.21
CA ALA A 211 -1.46 23.13 21.91
C ALA A 211 -0.26 22.27 21.47
N ARG A 212 0.08 21.22 22.22
CA ARG A 212 1.18 20.31 21.89
C ARG A 212 0.88 19.46 20.66
N TYR A 213 -0.35 18.98 20.51
CA TYR A 213 -0.76 18.28 19.29
C TYR A 213 -0.57 19.16 18.05
N ALA A 214 -0.94 20.45 18.12
CA ALA A 214 -0.73 21.38 17.01
C ALA A 214 0.77 21.60 16.71
N ASP A 215 1.63 21.69 17.74
CA ASP A 215 3.07 21.80 17.57
C ASP A 215 3.68 20.52 16.95
N ASP A 216 3.14 19.33 17.26
CA ASP A 216 3.52 18.07 16.63
C ASP A 216 3.18 18.03 15.15
N LEU A 217 1.99 18.55 14.77
CA LEU A 217 1.62 18.67 13.35
C LEU A 217 2.62 19.54 12.59
N VAL A 218 3.04 20.65 13.19
CA VAL A 218 4.05 21.55 12.61
C VAL A 218 5.40 20.85 12.46
N ALA A 219 5.87 20.13 13.48
CA ALA A 219 7.11 19.36 13.39
C ALA A 219 7.08 18.31 12.27
N ALA A 220 5.94 17.61 12.12
CA ALA A 220 5.74 16.67 11.03
C ALA A 220 5.78 17.35 9.67
N LEU A 221 5.15 18.52 9.52
CA LEU A 221 5.19 19.28 8.28
C LEU A 221 6.59 19.80 7.95
N ASP A 222 7.34 20.28 8.96
CA ASP A 222 8.72 20.75 8.81
C ASP A 222 9.66 19.63 8.37
N ALA A 223 9.57 18.45 9.00
CA ALA A 223 10.34 17.27 8.63
C ALA A 223 10.05 16.81 7.18
N LEU A 224 8.87 17.11 6.65
CA LEU A 224 8.46 16.81 5.28
C LEU A 224 8.72 17.94 4.29
N GLY A 225 9.26 19.08 4.73
CA GLY A 225 9.46 20.27 3.89
C GLY A 225 8.14 20.91 3.41
N ILE A 226 7.03 20.69 4.12
CA ILE A 226 5.72 21.20 3.75
C ILE A 226 5.46 22.54 4.44
N ARG A 227 5.49 23.62 3.66
CA ARG A 227 5.22 24.98 4.17
C ARG A 227 3.75 25.18 4.55
N GLN A 228 2.82 24.76 3.68
CA GLN A 228 1.38 24.89 3.92
C GLN A 228 0.63 23.63 3.50
N THR A 229 -0.46 23.32 4.20
CA THR A 229 -1.30 22.14 3.91
C THR A 229 -2.79 22.47 4.06
N VAL A 230 -3.64 21.75 3.32
CA VAL A 230 -5.06 21.62 3.68
C VAL A 230 -5.15 20.66 4.86
N VAL A 231 -6.06 20.88 5.80
CA VAL A 231 -6.21 20.01 6.99
C VAL A 231 -7.61 19.41 7.04
N CYS A 232 -7.67 18.10 7.26
CA CYS A 232 -8.89 17.35 7.52
C CYS A 232 -8.83 16.77 8.93
N GLY A 233 -9.59 17.35 9.85
CA GLY A 233 -9.66 16.91 11.25
C GLY A 233 -11.01 16.25 11.55
N LEU A 234 -11.00 15.17 12.35
CA LEU A 234 -12.22 14.54 12.85
C LEU A 234 -12.29 14.59 14.37
N SER A 235 -13.42 15.05 14.92
CA SER A 235 -13.67 15.15 16.37
C SER A 235 -12.52 15.89 17.09
N MET A 236 -11.74 15.20 17.93
CA MET A 236 -10.53 15.75 18.56
C MET A 236 -9.56 16.37 17.55
N GLY A 237 -9.41 15.79 16.36
CA GLY A 237 -8.58 16.36 15.29
C GLY A 237 -9.07 17.73 14.80
N GLY A 238 -10.37 18.03 14.94
CA GLY A 238 -10.91 19.37 14.71
C GLY A 238 -10.48 20.38 15.78
N TYR A 239 -10.45 19.97 17.04
CA TYR A 239 -9.92 20.82 18.13
C TYR A 239 -8.42 21.09 17.98
N VAL A 240 -7.65 20.08 17.56
CA VAL A 240 -6.23 20.27 17.21
C VAL A 240 -6.08 21.26 16.06
N LEU A 241 -6.94 21.20 15.03
CA LEU A 241 -6.95 22.17 13.93
C LEU A 241 -7.26 23.60 14.42
N PHE A 242 -8.18 23.78 15.37
CA PHE A 242 -8.41 25.12 15.94
C PHE A 242 -7.17 25.69 16.61
N ASP A 243 -6.41 24.87 17.35
CA ASP A 243 -5.18 25.33 17.98
C ASP A 243 -4.04 25.53 16.96
N LEU A 244 -4.00 24.71 15.89
CA LEU A 244 -3.10 24.93 14.75
C LEU A 244 -3.40 26.28 14.07
N LEU A 245 -4.67 26.61 13.82
CA LEU A 245 -5.06 27.89 13.24
C LEU A 245 -4.75 29.07 14.17
N ARG A 246 -4.90 28.89 15.49
CA ARG A 246 -4.63 29.93 16.49
C ARG A 246 -3.15 30.25 16.59
N ARG A 247 -2.27 29.25 16.45
CA ARG A 247 -0.83 29.37 16.71
C ARG A 247 0.03 29.45 15.46
N HIS A 248 -0.41 28.78 14.39
CA HIS A 248 0.37 28.49 13.17
C HIS A 248 -0.50 28.69 11.92
N ARG A 249 -1.29 29.77 11.89
CA ARG A 249 -2.24 30.07 10.81
C ARG A 249 -1.61 30.01 9.41
N ASP A 250 -0.36 30.46 9.31
CA ASP A 250 0.42 30.49 8.07
C ASP A 250 0.65 29.10 7.48
N ARG A 251 0.52 28.03 8.29
CA ARG A 251 0.70 26.63 7.88
C ARG A 251 -0.56 26.02 7.25
N VAL A 252 -1.73 26.66 7.36
CA VAL A 252 -2.99 26.14 6.83
C VAL A 252 -3.37 26.86 5.53
N LYS A 253 -3.69 26.08 4.49
CA LYS A 253 -4.19 26.59 3.21
C LYS A 253 -5.72 26.56 3.20
N ALA A 254 -6.33 27.69 2.82
CA ALA A 254 -7.77 27.84 2.62
C ALA A 254 -8.22 27.27 1.27
#